data_AF-A0A7S0UDH1-F1
#
_entry.id   AF-A0A7S0UDH1-F1
#
_cell.length_a   1.000
_cell.length_b   1.000
_cell.length_c   1.000
_cell.angle_alpha   90.00
_cell.angle_beta   90.00
_cell.angle_gamma   90.00
#
_symmetry.space_group_name_H-M   'P 1'
#
loop_
_entity.id
_entity.type
_entity.pdbx_description
1 polymer ?
#
loop_
_entity_poly.entity_id
_entity_poly.type
_entity_poly.pdbx_seq_one_letter_code
_entity_poly.pdbx_strand_id
1 'polypeptide(L)'
;VAFVVSLATKSPVVEQRVGALCVLSALCLHEWGAKAGVCVEGMVEGIMDLKDASGKRLLEEKHQVIKNVVSHNAISEVVGPEAHSRMQAYVSRGPYVAG
;
A
#
# COMPACT_ATOMS: atom_id res chain seq x y z
N VAL A 1 9.50 -8.46 -4.41
CA VAL A 1 8.30 -7.70 -3.97
C VAL A 1 7.52 -8.43 -2.88
N ALA A 2 7.14 -9.70 -3.07
CA ALA A 2 6.37 -10.48 -2.08
C ALA A 2 6.95 -10.47 -0.65
N PHE A 3 8.27 -10.68 -0.49
CA PHE A 3 8.91 -10.60 0.82
C PHE A 3 8.75 -9.22 1.49
N VAL A 4 8.91 -8.14 0.73
CA VAL A 4 8.74 -6.76 1.21
C VAL A 4 7.30 -6.51 1.63
N VAL A 5 6.32 -6.97 0.83
CA VAL A 5 4.89 -6.91 1.19
C VAL A 5 4.61 -7.67 2.49
N SER A 6 5.17 -8.87 2.64
CA SER A 6 5.03 -9.67 3.87
C SER A 6 5.59 -8.93 5.09
N LEU A 7 6.76 -8.29 4.98
CA LEU A 7 7.32 -7.48 6.06
C LEU A 7 6.44 -6.26 6.38
N ALA A 8 5.95 -5.56 5.37
CA ALA A 8 5.12 -4.37 5.52
C ALA A 8 3.81 -4.67 6.26
N THR A 9 3.21 -5.84 6.01
CA THR A 9 1.87 -6.20 6.49
C THR A 9 1.85 -7.11 7.70
N LYS A 10 2.87 -7.95 7.91
CA LYS A 10 2.86 -9.02 8.93
C LYS A 10 3.97 -8.94 9.96
N SER A 11 4.99 -8.07 9.79
CA SER A 11 6.07 -8.01 10.77
C SER A 11 5.52 -7.53 12.13
N PRO A 12 5.89 -8.16 13.25
CA PRO A 12 5.53 -7.70 14.58
C PRO A 12 6.30 -6.43 14.99
N VAL A 13 7.37 -6.08 14.27
CA VAL A 13 8.24 -4.94 14.56
C VAL A 13 7.84 -3.74 13.69
N VAL A 14 7.39 -2.66 14.33
CA VAL A 14 6.87 -1.47 13.63
C VAL A 14 7.92 -0.87 12.70
N GLU A 15 9.18 -0.80 13.12
CA GLU A 15 10.28 -0.24 12.34
C GLU A 15 10.56 -1.06 11.07
N GLN A 16 10.39 -2.39 11.15
CA GLN A 16 10.52 -3.26 9.97
C GLN A 16 9.36 -3.05 9.00
N ARG A 17 8.14 -2.85 9.51
CA ARG A 17 6.98 -2.52 8.67
C ARG A 17 7.21 -1.18 7.96
N VAL A 18 7.62 -0.15 8.69
CA VAL A 18 7.93 1.19 8.15
C VAL A 18 9.02 1.10 7.08
N GLY A 19 10.15 0.44 7.38
CA GLY A 19 11.23 0.26 6.42
C GLY A 19 10.78 -0.48 5.15
N ALA A 20 9.98 -1.54 5.31
CA ALA A 20 9.41 -2.28 4.19
C ALA A 20 8.44 -1.44 3.36
N LEU A 21 7.62 -0.60 4.00
CA LEU A 21 6.73 0.35 3.30
C LEU A 21 7.51 1.41 2.53
N CYS A 22 8.63 1.94 3.06
CA CYS A 22 9.48 2.85 2.31
C CYS A 22 10.08 2.18 1.06
N VAL A 23 10.57 0.95 1.19
CA VAL A 23 11.08 0.16 0.04
C VAL A 23 9.97 -0.10 -0.97
N LEU A 24 8.79 -0.51 -0.50
CA LEU A 24 7.64 -0.77 -1.37
C LEU A 24 7.17 0.50 -2.08
N SER A 25 7.14 1.64 -1.39
CA SER A 25 6.81 2.95 -1.93
C SER A 25 7.76 3.33 -3.07
N ALA A 26 9.07 3.13 -2.88
CA ALA A 26 10.08 3.36 -3.91
C ALA A 26 9.89 2.44 -5.13
N LEU A 27 9.56 1.16 -4.92
CA LEU A 27 9.24 0.23 -6.00
C LEU A 27 8.00 0.68 -6.77
N CYS A 28 6.95 1.11 -6.06
CA CYS A 28 5.69 1.57 -6.64
C CYS A 28 5.80 2.92 -7.38
N LEU A 29 6.92 3.64 -7.31
CA LEU A 29 7.20 4.75 -8.22
C LEU A 29 7.34 4.27 -9.68
N HIS A 30 7.66 3.00 -9.88
CA HIS A 30 7.72 2.38 -11.19
C HIS A 30 6.50 1.49 -11.44
N GLU A 31 5.95 1.55 -12.66
CA GLU A 31 4.75 0.78 -13.03
C GLU A 31 4.92 -0.72 -12.80
N TRP A 32 6.08 -1.29 -13.15
CA TRP A 32 6.38 -2.71 -12.93
C TRP A 32 6.36 -3.08 -11.44
N GLY A 33 6.81 -2.18 -10.57
CA GLY A 33 6.86 -2.40 -9.13
C GLY A 33 5.47 -2.30 -8.51
N ALA A 34 4.66 -1.35 -8.98
CA ALA A 34 3.24 -1.26 -8.62
C ALA A 34 2.47 -2.52 -9.05
N LYS A 35 2.63 -2.95 -10.30
CA LYS A 35 2.02 -4.19 -10.83
C LYS A 35 2.45 -5.42 -10.03
N ALA A 36 3.74 -5.57 -9.79
CA ALA A 36 4.27 -6.69 -9.01
C ALA A 36 3.78 -6.66 -7.55
N GLY A 37 3.54 -5.48 -6.97
CA GLY A 37 3.02 -5.31 -5.61
C GLY A 37 1.57 -5.73 -5.49
N VAL A 38 0.69 -5.23 -6.37
CA VAL A 38 -0.75 -5.51 -6.32
C VAL A 38 -1.09 -6.97 -6.64
N CYS A 39 -0.22 -7.68 -7.37
CA CYS A 39 -0.37 -9.11 -7.60
C CYS A 39 -0.01 -9.97 -6.37
N VAL A 40 0.58 -9.40 -5.31
CA VAL A 40 0.84 -10.13 -4.08
C VAL A 40 -0.45 -10.19 -3.25
N GLU A 41 -0.89 -11.40 -2.93
CA GLU A 41 -2.09 -11.64 -2.15
C GLU A 41 -2.07 -10.87 -0.81
N GLY A 42 -3.16 -10.16 -0.53
CA GLY A 42 -3.35 -9.38 0.70
C GLY A 42 -2.50 -8.11 0.78
N MET A 43 -1.80 -7.71 -0.28
CA MET A 43 -1.05 -6.46 -0.32
C MET A 43 -1.98 -5.26 -0.13
N VAL A 44 -3.02 -5.16 -0.96
CA VAL A 44 -3.93 -4.01 -0.97
C VAL A 44 -4.70 -3.92 0.34
N GLU A 45 -5.31 -5.02 0.77
CA GLU A 45 -6.08 -5.09 2.01
C GLU A 45 -5.20 -4.85 3.24
N GLY A 46 -4.01 -5.45 3.30
CA GLY A 46 -3.10 -5.32 4.44
C GLY A 46 -2.48 -3.92 4.59
N ILE A 47 -2.23 -3.22 3.48
CA ILE A 47 -1.75 -1.84 3.53
C ILE A 47 -2.88 -0.86 3.83
N MET A 48 -4.07 -1.07 3.26
CA MET A 48 -5.24 -0.23 3.52
C MET A 48 -5.87 -0.47 4.89
N ASP A 49 -5.53 -1.54 5.60
CA ASP A 49 -6.04 -1.79 6.95
C ASP A 49 -5.51 -0.74 7.95
N LEU A 50 -6.45 0.04 8.48
CA LEU A 50 -6.24 1.09 9.47
C LEU A 50 -6.37 0.60 10.91
N LYS A 51 -6.86 -0.63 11.14
CA LYS A 51 -7.05 -1.19 12.50
C LYS A 51 -5.73 -1.55 13.17
N ASP A 52 -4.69 -1.79 12.37
CA ASP A 52 -3.33 -2.15 12.78
C ASP A 52 -2.35 -0.97 12.65
N ALA A 53 -2.81 0.23 13.02
CA ALA A 53 -2.07 1.47 12.86
C ALA A 53 -1.63 2.07 14.20
N SER A 54 -0.62 1.48 14.83
CA SER A 54 -0.04 1.97 16.09
C SER A 54 0.93 3.16 15.94
N GLY A 55 0.91 3.90 14.82
CA GLY A 55 1.79 5.06 14.67
C GLY A 55 1.54 5.94 13.44
N LYS A 56 1.65 7.25 13.63
CA LYS A 56 1.50 8.30 12.58
C LYS A 56 2.36 8.00 11.35
N ARG A 57 3.64 7.66 11.57
CA ARG A 57 4.60 7.32 10.52
C ARG A 57 4.12 6.15 9.67
N LEU A 58 3.62 5.09 10.32
CA LEU A 58 3.17 3.88 9.63
C LEU A 58 1.98 4.18 8.71
N LEU A 59 1.04 5.01 9.16
CA LEU A 59 -0.10 5.47 8.37
C LEU A 59 0.32 6.30 7.15
N GLU A 60 1.28 7.23 7.34
CA GLU A 60 1.81 8.05 6.25
C GLU A 60 2.48 7.17 5.18
N GLU A 61 3.29 6.20 5.56
CA GLU A 61 3.98 5.32 4.61
C GLU A 61 3.00 4.36 3.91
N LYS A 62 1.99 3.82 4.61
CA LYS A 62 0.89 3.04 4.00
C LYS A 62 0.15 3.86 2.94
N HIS A 63 -0.21 5.10 3.28
CA HIS A 63 -0.86 6.02 2.36
C HIS A 63 -0.01 6.32 1.13
N GLN A 64 1.28 6.58 1.35
CA GLN A 64 2.21 6.88 0.26
C GLN A 64 2.37 5.70 -0.71
N VAL A 65 2.39 4.45 -0.22
CA VAL A 65 2.43 3.27 -1.10
C VAL A 65 1.19 3.22 -2.01
N ILE A 66 -0.02 3.32 -1.45
CA ILE A 66 -1.24 3.25 -2.25
C ILE A 66 -1.34 4.43 -3.22
N LYS A 67 -0.93 5.63 -2.79
CA LYS A 67 -0.84 6.82 -3.66
C LYS A 67 0.06 6.58 -4.86
N ASN A 68 1.24 5.97 -4.66
CA ASN A 68 2.15 5.64 -5.75
C ASN A 68 1.55 4.56 -6.67
N VAL A 69 0.87 3.56 -6.12
CA VAL A 69 0.19 2.51 -6.90
C VAL A 69 -0.88 3.13 -7.82
N VAL A 70 -1.82 3.92 -7.29
CA VAL A 70 -2.91 4.49 -8.09
C VAL A 70 -2.46 5.62 -9.02
N SER A 71 -1.20 6.07 -8.94
CA SER A 71 -0.64 7.04 -9.88
C SER A 71 -0.41 6.43 -11.28
N HIS A 72 -0.41 5.10 -11.39
CA HIS A 72 -0.24 4.38 -12.66
C HIS A 72 -1.60 3.96 -13.22
N ASN A 73 -1.99 4.50 -14.37
CA ASN A 73 -3.29 4.21 -15.01
C ASN A 73 -3.51 2.71 -15.29
N ALA A 74 -2.44 2.00 -15.64
CA ALA A 74 -2.47 0.57 -15.97
C ALA A 74 -2.81 -0.35 -14.79
N ILE A 75 -2.85 0.16 -13.55
CA ILE A 75 -3.19 -0.65 -12.37
C ILE A 75 -4.66 -1.04 -12.36
N SER A 76 -5.55 -0.19 -12.88
CA SER A 76 -6.98 -0.48 -12.98
C SER A 76 -7.29 -1.76 -13.77
N GLU A 77 -6.47 -2.07 -14.79
CA GLU A 77 -6.59 -3.28 -15.60
C GLU A 77 -6.14 -4.54 -14.85
N VAL A 78 -5.25 -4.40 -13.87
CA VAL A 78 -4.68 -5.51 -13.10
C VAL A 78 -5.56 -5.88 -11.91
N VAL A 79 -6.00 -4.89 -11.13
CA VAL A 79 -6.79 -5.12 -9.90
C VAL A 79 -8.30 -5.08 -10.15
N GLY A 80 -8.72 -4.62 -11.33
CA GLY A 80 -10.11 -4.36 -11.66
C GLY A 80 -10.62 -2.99 -11.17
N PRO A 81 -11.73 -2.50 -11.75
CA PRO A 81 -12.22 -1.14 -11.54
C PRO A 81 -12.69 -0.88 -10.10
N GLU A 82 -13.31 -1.87 -9.46
CA GLU A 82 -13.81 -1.73 -8.08
C GLU A 82 -12.67 -1.57 -7.07
N ALA A 83 -11.66 -2.45 -7.12
CA ALA A 83 -10.51 -2.37 -6.25
C ALA A 83 -9.72 -1.07 -6.46
N HIS A 84 -9.56 -0.67 -7.73
CA HIS A 84 -8.94 0.61 -8.08
C HIS A 84 -9.69 1.81 -7.48
N SER A 85 -11.02 1.83 -7.58
CA SER A 85 -11.86 2.87 -6.98
C SER A 85 -11.71 2.92 -5.45
N ARG A 86 -11.65 1.78 -4.77
CA ARG A 86 -11.40 1.72 -3.31
C ARG A 86 -10.04 2.29 -2.93
N MET A 87 -8.98 1.99 -3.70
CA MET A 87 -7.65 2.54 -3.46
C MET A 87 -7.63 4.07 -3.66
N GLN A 88 -8.29 4.58 -4.69
CA GLN A 88 -8.42 6.03 -4.91
C GLN A 88 -9.21 6.72 -3.78
N ALA A 89 -10.28 6.10 -3.30
CA ALA A 89 -11.05 6.60 -2.17
C ALA A 89 -10.20 6.65 -0.88
N TYR A 90 -9.40 5.62 -0.62
CA TYR A 90 -8.45 5.60 0.49
C TYR A 90 -7.43 6.73 0.41
N VAL A 91 -6.85 6.98 -0.77
CA VAL A 91 -5.90 8.09 -0.97
C VAL A 91 -6.58 9.44 -0.74
N SER A 92 -7.81 9.61 -1.25
CA SER A 92 -8.61 10.83 -1.11
C SER A 92 -8.99 11.15 0.33
N ARG A 93 -9.25 10.12 1.15
CA ARG A 93 -9.54 10.27 2.59
C ARG A 93 -8.32 10.71 3.38
N GLY A 94 -7.11 10.40 2.90
CA GLY A 94 -5.87 10.72 3.59
C GLY A 94 -5.49 9.69 4.68
N PRO A 95 -4.27 9.77 5.22
CA PRO A 95 -3.70 8.74 6.12
C PRO A 95 -4.37 8.64 7.49
N TYR A 96 -5.16 9.63 7.90
CA TYR A 96 -5.65 9.78 9.29
C TYR A 96 -7.15 9.60 9.44
N VAL A 97 -7.90 9.51 8.34
CA VAL A 97 -9.35 9.39 8.40
C VAL A 97 -9.70 7.92 8.54
N ALA A 98 -9.99 7.49 9.77
CA ALA A 98 -10.57 6.18 10.04
C ALA A 98 -11.92 6.06 9.30
N GLY A 99 -12.10 4.96 8.58
CA GLY A 99 -13.39 4.56 8.03
C GLY A 99 -14.27 3.91 9.09
#